data_AF-A0A0F2PJ55-F1
#
_entry.id   AF-A0A0F2PJ55-F1
#
_cell.length_a   1.000
_cell.length_b   1.000
_cell.length_c   1.000
_cell.angle_alpha   90.00
_cell.angle_beta   90.00
_cell.angle_gamma   90.00
#
_symmetry.space_group_name_H-M   'P 1'
#
loop_
_entity.id
_entity.type
_entity.pdbx_description
1 polymer ?
#
loop_
_entity_poly.entity_id
_entity_poly.type
_entity_poly.pdbx_seq_one_letter_code
_entity_poly.pdbx_strand_id
1 'polypeptide(L)'
;MPDDFTKTQSYMPYPQETLDAMYPDVYNRCYPMVKQSCEMYDNPNNPGFYPYPTRASVNQMTDYVYQRVATEGYYPMDRQDGGNLLRSLILILVIRELLRRRGSF
;
A
#
# COMPACT_ATOMS: atom_id res chain seq x y z
N MET A 1 22.37 44.49 -35.97
CA MET A 1 22.50 44.05 -34.57
C MET A 1 21.12 44.11 -33.95
N PRO A 2 20.42 42.99 -33.75
CA PRO A 2 19.30 42.93 -32.82
C PRO A 2 19.71 42.17 -31.55
N ASP A 3 19.25 42.71 -30.42
CA ASP A 3 19.60 42.37 -29.06
C ASP A 3 19.26 40.92 -28.66
N ASP A 4 20.25 40.29 -28.05
CA ASP A 4 20.22 38.93 -27.51
C ASP A 4 19.47 38.92 -26.17
N PHE A 5 18.14 38.96 -26.25
CA PHE A 5 17.26 38.66 -25.10
C PHE A 5 17.26 37.15 -24.82
N THR A 6 18.39 36.64 -24.35
CA THR A 6 18.46 35.32 -23.71
C THR A 6 17.73 35.40 -22.37
N LYS A 7 16.41 35.21 -22.46
CA LYS A 7 15.52 34.94 -21.35
C LYS A 7 16.09 33.73 -20.61
N THR A 8 16.78 33.95 -19.49
CA THR A 8 17.22 32.90 -18.57
C THR A 8 15.98 32.29 -17.95
N GLN A 9 15.39 31.36 -18.69
CA GLN A 9 14.27 30.56 -18.25
C GLN A 9 14.86 29.59 -17.21
N SER A 10 14.73 29.96 -15.93
CA SER A 10 15.07 29.09 -14.82
C SER A 10 14.19 27.83 -14.90
N TYR A 11 14.75 26.75 -15.44
CA TYR A 11 14.10 25.43 -15.35
C TYR A 11 14.02 25.07 -13.87
N MET A 12 12.82 25.12 -13.30
CA MET A 12 12.59 24.45 -12.02
C MET A 12 12.83 22.96 -12.26
N PRO A 13 13.81 22.34 -11.57
CA PRO A 13 14.03 20.90 -11.72
C PRO A 13 12.78 20.18 -11.18
N TYR A 14 12.10 19.45 -12.06
CA TYR A 14 11.00 18.58 -11.64
C TYR A 14 11.54 17.45 -10.75
N PRO A 15 10.82 17.07 -9.68
CA PRO A 15 11.18 15.91 -8.87
C PRO A 15 11.35 14.67 -9.77
N GLN A 16 12.49 13.98 -9.62
CA GLN A 16 12.84 12.81 -10.43
C GLN A 16 12.58 11.48 -9.71
N GLU A 17 12.33 11.53 -8.40
CA GLU A 17 12.17 10.33 -7.58
C GLU A 17 10.77 9.73 -7.72
N THR A 18 10.69 8.41 -7.90
CA THR A 18 9.43 7.69 -7.98
C THR A 18 8.88 7.39 -6.58
N LEU A 19 7.56 7.21 -6.45
CA LEU A 19 6.92 6.98 -5.14
C LEU A 19 7.40 5.70 -4.45
N ASP A 20 7.71 4.66 -5.21
CA ASP A 20 8.26 3.41 -4.69
C ASP A 20 9.71 3.56 -4.21
N ALA A 21 10.47 4.49 -4.80
CA ALA A 21 11.79 4.87 -4.30
C ALA A 21 11.70 5.72 -3.01
N MET A 22 10.73 6.64 -2.95
CA MET A 22 10.48 7.47 -1.76
C MET A 22 9.93 6.67 -0.56
N TYR A 23 9.11 5.64 -0.83
CA TYR A 23 8.39 4.85 0.19
C TYR A 23 8.59 3.34 0.00
N PRO A 24 9.84 2.85 0.08
CA PRO A 24 10.17 1.46 -0.27
C PRO A 24 9.52 0.46 0.68
N ASP A 25 9.34 0.80 1.96
CA ASP A 25 8.69 -0.09 2.92
C ASP A 25 7.21 -0.34 2.60
N VAL A 26 6.51 0.67 2.09
CA VAL A 26 5.11 0.54 1.70
C VAL A 26 5.00 -0.24 0.40
N TYR A 27 5.75 0.17 -0.63
CA TYR A 27 5.59 -0.36 -1.98
C TYR A 27 6.31 -1.68 -2.24
N ASN A 28 7.45 -1.93 -1.59
CA ASN A 28 8.28 -3.11 -1.83
C ASN A 28 8.15 -4.16 -0.72
N ARG A 29 7.59 -3.81 0.44
CA ARG A 29 7.38 -4.78 1.54
C ARG A 29 5.89 -5.01 1.85
N CYS A 30 5.16 -3.96 2.23
CA CYS A 30 3.77 -4.11 2.66
C CYS A 30 2.82 -4.47 1.51
N TYR A 31 2.88 -3.71 0.43
CA TYR A 31 1.94 -3.86 -0.69
C TYR A 31 2.03 -5.21 -1.40
N PRO A 32 3.22 -5.82 -1.64
CA PRO A 32 3.30 -7.17 -2.19
C PRO A 32 2.57 -8.21 -1.33
N MET A 33 2.67 -8.11 0.00
CA MET A 33 1.98 -9.03 0.93
C MET A 33 0.46 -8.84 0.91
N VAL A 34 0.01 -7.59 0.85
CA VAL A 34 -1.41 -7.25 0.68
C VAL A 34 -1.93 -7.84 -0.63
N LYS A 35 -1.23 -7.59 -1.74
CA LYS A 35 -1.61 -8.06 -3.08
C LYS A 35 -1.71 -9.59 -3.12
N GLN A 36 -0.69 -10.29 -2.64
CA GLN A 36 -0.68 -11.75 -2.56
C GLN A 36 -1.85 -12.29 -1.73
N SER A 37 -2.12 -11.67 -0.58
CA SER A 37 -3.21 -12.12 0.30
C SER A 37 -4.57 -11.90 -0.32
N CYS A 38 -4.80 -10.74 -0.95
CA CYS A 38 -6.03 -10.48 -1.70
C CYS A 38 -6.17 -11.46 -2.88
N GLU A 39 -5.10 -11.76 -3.62
CA GLU A 39 -5.13 -12.78 -4.69
C GLU A 39 -5.55 -14.16 -4.19
N MET A 40 -5.05 -14.57 -3.01
CA MET A 40 -5.32 -15.87 -2.43
C MET A 40 -6.74 -15.97 -1.86
N TYR A 41 -7.21 -14.96 -1.13
CA TYR A 41 -8.47 -15.04 -0.39
C TYR A 41 -9.69 -14.48 -1.15
N ASP A 42 -9.51 -13.49 -2.02
CA ASP A 42 -10.60 -12.85 -2.78
C ASP A 42 -10.92 -13.65 -4.05
N ASN A 43 -11.53 -14.82 -3.86
CA ASN A 43 -11.90 -15.76 -4.92
C ASN A 43 -13.28 -16.43 -4.66
N PRO A 44 -13.94 -17.00 -5.68
CA PRO A 44 -15.29 -17.56 -5.56
C PRO A 44 -15.47 -18.71 -4.57
N ASN A 45 -14.40 -19.43 -4.23
CA ASN A 45 -14.45 -20.56 -3.30
C ASN A 45 -14.33 -20.14 -1.83
N ASN A 46 -14.13 -18.85 -1.55
CA ASN A 46 -14.02 -18.32 -0.20
C ASN A 46 -15.32 -17.61 0.22
N PRO A 47 -16.18 -18.23 1.04
CA PRO A 47 -17.44 -17.61 1.47
C PRO A 47 -17.24 -16.35 2.34
N GLY A 48 -16.04 -16.15 2.89
CA GLY A 48 -15.71 -14.94 3.62
C GLY A 48 -15.48 -13.72 2.72
N PHE A 49 -15.23 -13.93 1.42
CA PHE A 49 -14.89 -12.90 0.44
C PHE A 49 -15.84 -12.89 -0.78
N TYR A 50 -16.58 -13.96 -1.03
CA TYR A 50 -17.53 -14.08 -2.14
C TYR A 50 -18.99 -14.20 -1.65
N PRO A 51 -19.96 -13.52 -2.29
CA PRO A 51 -19.81 -12.58 -3.41
C PRO A 51 -19.20 -11.23 -2.99
N TYR A 52 -19.28 -10.87 -1.71
CA TYR A 52 -18.67 -9.67 -1.14
C TYR A 52 -17.99 -10.02 0.19
N PRO A 53 -16.90 -9.32 0.56
CA PRO A 53 -16.20 -9.63 1.79
C PRO A 53 -16.95 -9.16 3.02
N THR A 54 -16.94 -9.99 4.05
CA THR A 54 -17.45 -9.58 5.36
C THR A 54 -16.42 -8.73 6.09
N ARG A 55 -16.88 -7.83 6.96
CA ARG A 55 -15.99 -7.02 7.81
C ARG A 55 -15.04 -7.88 8.65
N ALA A 56 -15.53 -9.01 9.17
CA ALA A 56 -14.73 -9.94 9.95
C ALA A 56 -13.60 -10.54 9.11
N SER A 57 -13.90 -11.00 7.89
CA SER A 57 -12.91 -11.57 6.98
C SER A 57 -11.82 -10.54 6.60
N VAL A 58 -12.22 -9.28 6.34
CA VAL A 58 -11.27 -8.19 6.03
C VAL A 58 -10.36 -7.91 7.22
N ASN A 59 -10.91 -7.85 8.43
CA ASN A 59 -10.12 -7.65 9.65
C ASN A 59 -9.14 -8.80 9.87
N GLN A 60 -9.59 -10.05 9.73
CA GLN A 60 -8.73 -11.23 9.87
C GLN A 60 -7.60 -11.23 8.84
N MET A 61 -7.89 -10.89 7.58
CA MET A 61 -6.85 -10.78 6.55
C MET A 61 -5.87 -9.64 6.84
N THR A 62 -6.35 -8.52 7.37
CA THR A 62 -5.51 -7.41 7.82
C THR A 62 -4.56 -7.86 8.93
N ASP A 63 -5.07 -8.57 9.93
CA ASP A 63 -4.28 -9.09 11.04
C ASP A 63 -3.22 -10.10 10.55
N TYR A 64 -3.61 -10.99 9.63
CA TYR A 64 -2.70 -11.93 8.99
C TYR A 64 -1.56 -11.21 8.25
N VAL A 65 -1.87 -10.23 7.40
CA VAL A 65 -0.86 -9.46 6.67
C VAL A 65 0.04 -8.66 7.63
N TYR A 66 -0.55 -8.04 8.66
CA TYR A 66 0.20 -7.33 9.69
C TYR A 66 1.21 -8.23 10.38
N GLN A 67 0.82 -9.42 10.81
CA GLN A 67 1.73 -10.37 11.46
C GLN A 67 2.88 -10.78 10.53
N ARG A 68 2.60 -11.02 9.25
CA ARG A 68 3.64 -11.36 8.26
C ARG A 68 4.61 -10.21 8.05
N VAL A 69 4.11 -8.99 7.83
CA VAL A 69 4.96 -7.80 7.65
C VAL A 69 5.79 -7.50 8.90
N ALA A 70 5.20 -7.62 10.10
CA ALA A 70 5.91 -7.41 11.36
C ALA A 70 7.02 -8.45 11.58
N THR A 71 6.81 -9.70 11.16
CA THR A 71 7.80 -10.78 11.32
C THR A 71 8.93 -10.68 10.30
N GLU A 72 8.62 -10.38 9.04
CA GLU A 72 9.61 -10.30 7.95
C GLU A 72 10.39 -8.96 7.94
N GLY A 73 9.81 -7.89 8.50
CA GLY A 73 10.27 -6.52 8.31
C GLY A 73 11.33 -5.99 9.28
N TYR A 74 11.75 -6.73 10.30
CA TYR A 74 12.64 -6.21 11.38
C TYR A 74 12.22 -4.82 11.91
N TYR A 75 10.93 -4.50 11.93
CA TYR A 75 10.48 -3.32 12.66
C TYR A 75 10.53 -3.69 14.15
N PRO A 76 11.45 -3.12 14.96
CA PRO A 76 11.31 -3.24 16.40
C PRO A 76 10.01 -2.52 16.74
N MET A 77 8.95 -3.30 16.94
CA MET A 77 7.70 -2.82 17.52
C MET A 77 7.93 -2.56 19.00
N ASP A 78 8.78 -1.59 19.28
CA ASP A 78 8.86 -1.01 20.60
C ASP A 78 7.60 -0.14 20.79
N ARG A 79 6.78 -0.58 21.75
CA ARG A 79 5.83 0.23 22.52
C ARG A 79 4.52 0.58 21.84
N GLN A 80 3.52 -0.27 22.11
CA GLN A 80 2.13 -0.01 22.51
C GLN A 80 1.22 0.92 21.67
N ASP A 81 1.74 1.87 20.88
CA ASP A 81 0.96 2.79 20.02
C ASP A 81 1.23 2.61 18.51
N GLY A 82 2.43 2.18 18.10
CA GLY A 82 2.81 2.04 16.68
C GLY A 82 2.15 0.87 15.94
N GLY A 83 1.76 -0.18 16.67
CA GLY A 83 1.10 -1.36 16.09
C GLY A 83 -0.26 -1.06 15.46
N ASN A 84 -1.00 -0.12 16.05
CA ASN A 84 -2.29 0.31 15.53
C ASN A 84 -2.17 1.11 14.23
N LEU A 85 -1.07 1.86 14.05
CA LEU A 85 -0.83 2.64 12.82
C LEU A 85 -0.49 1.74 11.65
N LEU A 86 0.44 0.79 11.81
CA LEU A 86 0.80 -0.15 10.74
C LEU A 86 -0.40 -1.03 10.37
N ARG A 87 -1.14 -1.54 11.35
CA ARG A 87 -2.37 -2.32 11.10
C ARG A 87 -3.40 -1.48 10.33
N SER A 88 -3.59 -0.22 10.70
CA SER A 88 -4.51 0.70 10.00
C SER A 88 -4.06 0.97 8.56
N LEU A 89 -2.76 1.16 8.33
CA LEU A 89 -2.20 1.30 6.98
C LEU A 89 -2.47 0.06 6.14
N ILE A 90 -2.20 -1.13 6.68
CA ILE A 90 -2.46 -2.41 6.01
C ILE A 90 -3.95 -2.57 5.71
N LEU A 91 -4.83 -2.22 6.64
CA LEU A 91 -6.28 -2.24 6.43
C LEU A 91 -6.68 -1.37 5.23
N ILE A 92 -6.16 -0.15 5.15
CA ILE A 92 -6.43 0.77 4.04
C ILE A 92 -5.95 0.17 2.71
N LEU A 93 -4.74 -0.40 2.69
CA LEU A 93 -4.20 -1.05 1.49
C LEU A 93 -5.02 -2.27 1.06
N VAL A 94 -5.46 -3.09 2.03
CA VAL A 94 -6.34 -4.24 1.78
C VAL A 94 -7.66 -3.78 1.16
N ILE A 95 -8.33 -2.79 1.75
CA ILE A 95 -9.59 -2.26 1.22
C ILE A 95 -9.40 -1.75 -0.20
N ARG A 96 -8.35 -0.95 -0.44
CA ARG A 96 -8.05 -0.39 -1.76
C ARG A 96 -7.81 -1.48 -2.80
N GLU A 97 -7.06 -2.52 -2.44
CA GLU A 97 -6.77 -3.63 -3.35
C GLU A 97 -8.03 -4.46 -3.67
N LEU A 98 -8.88 -4.73 -2.69
CA LEU A 98 -10.16 -5.42 -2.90
C LEU A 98 -11.10 -4.62 -3.81
N LEU A 99 -11.20 -3.29 -3.60
CA LEU A 99 -12.00 -2.41 -4.46
C LEU A 99 -11.47 -2.42 -5.91
N ARG A 100 -10.15 -2.28 -6.07
CA ARG A 100 -9.48 -2.35 -7.37
C ARG A 100 -9.80 -3.65 -8.12
N ARG A 101 -9.69 -4.80 -7.44
CA ARG A 101 -9.96 -6.13 -8.04
C ARG A 101 -11.41 -6.28 -8.51
N ARG A 102 -12.32 -5.52 -7.91
CA ARG A 102 -13.76 -5.53 -8.22
C ARG A 102 -14.17 -4.43 -9.20
N GLY A 103 -13.22 -3.68 -9.75
CA GLY A 103 -13.48 -2.60 -10.69
C GLY A 103 -14.13 -1.36 -10.06
N SER A 104 -14.09 -1.24 -8.73
CA SER A 104 -14.52 -0.03 -8.01
C SER A 104 -13.28 0.82 -7.72
N PHE A 105 -13.20 2.02 -8.31
CA PHE A 105 -12.07 2.95 -8.18
C PHE A 105 -12.54 4.34 -7.78
#